data_AF-A0A452F5M6-F1
#
_entry.id   AF-A0A452F5M6-F1
#
_cell.length_a   1.000
_cell.length_b   1.000
_cell.length_c   1.000
_cell.angle_alpha   90.00
_cell.angle_beta   90.00
_cell.angle_gamma   90.00
#
_symmetry.space_group_name_H-M   'P 1'
#
loop_
_entity.id
_entity.type
_entity.pdbx_description
1 polymer ?
#
loop_
_entity_poly.entity_id
_entity_poly.type
_entity_poly.pdbx_seq_one_letter_code
_entity_poly.pdbx_strand_id
1 'polypeptide(L)'
;MELERPAPAEVRMSQAIQPAHANARGELSAAQLLKWIDTTACLAAEKHAGVSCVTASVDDIQFEATASVGQVITIKAKVSRAFSTSMEISIKVTVEDMLTGTEKLVSVAFSTFVAKPVGKEKIQLKPVTLLTEQDQVEHNLASERRKVRLQHEDTFKNLMKEGGKFDDPICDEEEGTVSTRGTSVQSIELVLPPHANHHGNTFGGQIMAWMEAVATISASRLCRAHPVLKSVDMFKFRGPSTVGDRLVFNAIVNNTFQTCVEVGVRVEAFDCQEWSEGRGRHINSAFLIYNAVDDKEELITFPKIKPMSKDDFRRYRGALARKRIRLGSNGNVEALKSLAARSGWEVTSAMEKIKIYTLEEHDILSVWVEKHVKRPAYLAYHLLSNFTKRPLWDPHITSCEVIDYVSEDDQIYYITCPVVNNDKPKDLVVLVSRRRPLKDGHTYVVAVRSVILPSVPPSPQYVRSEIACAGFLIHATGSSSCTVSYLNQISASILPYFAGNLGGWSKSIEDTAASCIQFIESATDDGLISIL
;
A
#
# COMPACT_ATOMS: atom_id res chain seq x y z
N MET A 1 -16.65 23.08 -33.57
CA MET A 1 -15.87 22.27 -32.62
C MET A 1 -15.20 23.24 -31.66
N GLU A 2 -15.86 23.58 -30.56
CA GLU A 2 -15.23 24.37 -29.51
C GLU A 2 -14.17 23.47 -28.86
N LEU A 3 -12.89 23.82 -29.00
CA LEU A 3 -11.85 23.19 -28.19
C LEU A 3 -12.15 23.56 -26.74
N GLU A 4 -12.49 22.56 -25.91
CA GLU A 4 -12.50 22.69 -24.45
C GLU A 4 -11.16 23.32 -24.02
N ARG A 5 -11.21 24.57 -23.55
CA ARG A 5 -10.02 25.19 -22.96
C ARG A 5 -9.69 24.40 -21.71
N PRO A 6 -8.44 23.91 -21.54
CA PRO A 6 -8.05 23.24 -20.31
C PRO A 6 -8.31 24.16 -19.12
N ALA A 7 -8.79 23.59 -18.01
CA ALA A 7 -9.04 24.33 -16.79
C ALA A 7 -7.80 25.18 -16.41
N PRO A 8 -7.97 26.39 -15.86
CA PRO A 8 -6.89 27.34 -15.60
C PRO A 8 -5.97 26.88 -14.45
N ALA A 9 -5.23 25.79 -14.65
CA ALA A 9 -4.16 25.23 -13.79
C ALA A 9 -3.65 23.88 -14.33
N GLU A 10 -4.27 23.29 -15.35
CA GLU A 10 -3.88 21.98 -15.88
C GLU A 10 -2.75 22.11 -16.91
N VAL A 11 -1.84 21.14 -16.89
CA VAL A 11 -0.79 20.93 -17.90
C VAL A 11 -0.96 19.52 -18.43
N ARG A 12 -0.91 19.39 -19.77
CA ARG A 12 -1.00 18.11 -20.47
C ARG A 12 0.27 17.90 -21.28
N MET A 13 0.89 16.74 -21.14
CA MET A 13 1.97 16.26 -21.99
C MET A 13 1.50 14.99 -22.70
N SER A 14 1.74 14.89 -24.01
CA SER A 14 1.51 13.67 -24.78
C SER A 14 2.81 13.26 -25.48
N GLN A 15 3.18 12.00 -25.36
CA GLN A 15 4.42 11.44 -25.91
C GLN A 15 4.13 10.13 -26.63
N ALA A 16 4.50 10.06 -27.91
CA ALA A 16 4.54 8.79 -28.62
C ALA A 16 5.73 7.96 -28.11
N ILE A 17 5.49 6.70 -27.78
CA ILE A 17 6.54 5.81 -27.29
C ILE A 17 7.37 5.35 -28.49
N GLN A 18 8.63 5.79 -28.52
CA GLN A 18 9.61 5.45 -29.53
C GLN A 18 10.54 4.35 -29.01
N PRO A 19 11.26 3.62 -29.87
CA PRO A 19 12.25 2.64 -29.45
C PRO A 19 13.30 3.19 -28.46
N ALA A 20 13.65 4.47 -28.58
CA ALA A 20 14.58 5.16 -27.66
C ALA A 20 14.04 5.30 -26.22
N HIS A 21 12.72 5.14 -26.02
CA HIS A 21 12.07 5.22 -24.71
C HIS A 21 11.84 3.84 -24.08
N ALA A 22 12.15 2.76 -24.82
CA ALA A 22 11.76 1.41 -24.45
C ALA A 22 12.89 0.60 -23.80
N ASN A 23 12.49 -0.41 -23.05
CA ASN A 23 13.35 -1.46 -22.54
C ASN A 23 13.61 -2.54 -23.62
N ALA A 24 14.37 -3.57 -23.26
CA ALA A 24 14.72 -4.67 -24.17
C ALA A 24 13.51 -5.45 -24.74
N ARG A 25 12.32 -5.34 -24.12
CA ARG A 25 11.07 -5.97 -24.58
C ARG A 25 10.20 -5.04 -25.44
N GLY A 26 10.66 -3.83 -25.75
CA GLY A 26 9.85 -2.85 -26.48
C GLY A 26 8.75 -2.20 -25.63
N GLU A 27 8.84 -2.29 -24.31
CA GLU A 27 7.94 -1.60 -23.38
C GLU A 27 8.57 -0.32 -22.88
N LEU A 28 7.77 0.70 -22.60
CA LEU A 28 8.20 1.97 -22.04
C LEU A 28 9.01 1.73 -20.75
N SER A 29 10.22 2.28 -20.72
CA SER A 29 11.04 2.30 -19.52
C SER A 29 10.35 3.07 -18.40
N ALA A 30 10.23 2.45 -17.23
CA ALA A 30 9.66 3.11 -16.06
C ALA A 30 10.48 4.34 -15.62
N ALA A 31 11.81 4.30 -15.77
CA ALA A 31 12.67 5.47 -15.62
C ALA A 31 12.21 6.65 -16.48
N GLN A 32 11.93 6.40 -17.76
CA GLN A 32 11.49 7.44 -18.68
C GLN A 32 10.12 7.99 -18.31
N LEU A 33 9.18 7.11 -17.90
CA LEU A 33 7.86 7.54 -17.45
C LEU A 33 7.92 8.42 -16.20
N LEU A 34 8.72 8.04 -15.19
CA LEU A 34 8.92 8.84 -13.97
C LEU A 34 9.49 10.23 -14.27
N LYS A 35 10.40 10.33 -15.24
CA LYS A 35 10.93 11.62 -15.72
C LYS A 35 9.86 12.50 -16.35
N TRP A 36 9.00 11.93 -17.19
CA TRP A 36 7.90 12.68 -17.82
C TRP A 36 6.81 13.08 -16.82
N ILE A 37 6.49 12.22 -15.85
CA ILE A 37 5.57 12.51 -14.74
C ILE A 37 6.05 13.75 -13.99
N ASP A 38 7.30 13.75 -13.53
CA ASP A 38 7.88 14.87 -12.78
C ASP A 38 7.98 16.15 -13.62
N THR A 39 8.38 16.04 -14.89
CA THR A 39 8.45 17.20 -15.79
C THR A 39 7.08 17.86 -15.96
N THR A 40 6.03 17.05 -16.19
CA THR A 40 4.66 17.56 -16.36
C THR A 40 4.14 18.19 -15.07
N ALA A 41 4.43 17.57 -13.92
CA ALA A 41 4.05 18.09 -12.61
C ALA A 41 4.79 19.38 -12.25
N CYS A 42 6.08 19.47 -12.57
CA CYS A 42 6.90 20.66 -12.37
C CYS A 42 6.33 21.84 -13.17
N LEU A 43 5.99 21.62 -14.45
CA LEU A 43 5.37 22.65 -15.28
C LEU A 43 4.02 23.12 -14.73
N ALA A 44 3.19 22.22 -14.19
CA ALA A 44 1.95 22.61 -13.51
C ALA A 44 2.23 23.47 -12.26
N ALA A 45 3.24 23.09 -11.49
CA ALA A 45 3.66 23.84 -10.31
C ALA A 45 4.20 25.23 -10.65
N GLU A 46 5.08 25.33 -11.65
CA GLU A 46 5.65 26.60 -12.13
C GLU A 46 4.57 27.51 -12.74
N LYS A 47 3.60 26.95 -13.47
CA LYS A 47 2.45 27.68 -14.02
C LYS A 47 1.61 28.33 -12.91
N HIS A 48 1.48 27.68 -11.75
CA HIS A 48 0.76 28.23 -10.59
C HIS A 48 1.62 29.20 -9.76
N ALA A 49 2.90 28.88 -9.56
CA ALA A 49 3.81 29.67 -8.72
C ALA A 49 4.32 30.95 -9.40
N GLY A 50 4.48 30.93 -10.73
CA GLY A 50 5.14 31.99 -11.48
C GLY A 50 6.67 32.07 -11.27
N VAL A 51 7.26 31.08 -10.60
CA VAL A 51 8.71 30.94 -10.36
C VAL A 51 9.12 29.48 -10.51
N SER A 52 10.43 29.21 -10.56
CA SER A 52 10.91 27.83 -10.59
C SER A 52 10.49 27.01 -9.40
N CYS A 53 10.17 25.75 -9.64
CA CYS A 53 9.77 24.79 -8.63
C CYS A 53 10.73 23.60 -8.62
N VAL A 54 10.89 22.97 -7.45
CA VAL A 54 11.67 21.73 -7.29
C VAL A 54 10.84 20.67 -6.58
N THR A 55 11.07 19.41 -6.97
CA THR A 55 10.39 18.25 -6.39
C THR A 55 10.83 18.08 -4.94
N ALA A 56 9.87 18.10 -4.00
CA ALA A 56 10.14 17.92 -2.57
C ALA A 56 9.85 16.49 -2.12
N SER A 57 8.75 15.91 -2.59
CA SER A 57 8.39 14.52 -2.33
C SER A 57 7.51 13.96 -3.42
N VAL A 58 7.48 12.63 -3.50
CA VAL A 58 6.63 11.86 -4.39
C VAL A 58 5.89 10.86 -3.52
N ASP A 59 4.57 10.75 -3.69
CA ASP A 59 3.74 9.78 -2.97
C ASP A 59 3.93 8.37 -3.55
N ASP A 60 3.22 7.39 -3.00
CA ASP A 60 3.18 6.05 -3.59
C ASP A 60 2.70 6.14 -5.05
N ILE A 61 3.49 5.61 -5.97
CA ILE A 61 3.13 5.48 -7.39
C ILE A 61 2.95 4.00 -7.69
N GLN A 62 1.79 3.62 -8.20
CA GLN A 62 1.52 2.28 -8.70
C GLN A 62 1.30 2.29 -10.21
N PHE A 63 1.85 1.31 -10.91
CA PHE A 63 1.68 1.11 -12.34
C PHE A 63 0.69 -0.03 -12.57
N GLU A 64 -0.47 0.29 -13.13
CA GLU A 64 -1.57 -0.65 -13.39
C GLU A 64 -1.45 -1.36 -14.74
N ALA A 65 -0.84 -0.68 -15.71
CA ALA A 65 -0.63 -1.19 -17.06
C ALA A 65 0.77 -0.83 -17.56
N THR A 66 1.33 -1.71 -18.38
CA THR A 66 2.52 -1.42 -19.19
C THR A 66 2.11 -0.72 -20.48
N ALA A 67 3.01 0.11 -21.01
CA ALA A 67 2.84 0.79 -22.28
C ALA A 67 3.96 0.36 -23.23
N SER A 68 3.68 0.25 -24.53
CA SER A 68 4.60 -0.30 -25.52
C SER A 68 4.92 0.68 -26.64
N VAL A 69 6.02 0.43 -27.35
CA VAL A 69 6.41 1.21 -28.54
C VAL A 69 5.25 1.29 -29.53
N GLY A 70 5.00 2.49 -30.06
CA GLY A 70 3.89 2.78 -30.97
C GLY A 70 2.61 3.29 -30.29
N GLN A 71 2.47 3.11 -28.98
CA GLN A 71 1.37 3.70 -28.21
C GLN A 71 1.69 5.15 -27.79
N VAL A 72 0.65 5.90 -27.39
CA VAL A 72 0.79 7.29 -26.93
C VAL A 72 0.47 7.37 -25.45
N ILE A 73 1.41 7.90 -24.67
CA ILE A 73 1.19 8.24 -23.26
C ILE A 73 0.68 9.67 -23.16
N THR A 74 -0.40 9.88 -22.40
CA THR A 74 -0.89 11.19 -22.02
C THR A 74 -0.79 11.36 -20.50
N ILE A 75 -0.09 12.41 -20.07
CA ILE A 75 0.08 12.79 -18.67
C ILE A 75 -0.66 14.10 -18.46
N LYS A 76 -1.63 14.10 -17.55
CA LYS A 76 -2.34 15.29 -17.09
C LYS A 76 -1.90 15.59 -15.67
N ALA A 77 -1.40 16.80 -15.44
CA ALA A 77 -0.99 17.28 -14.12
C ALA A 77 -1.76 18.54 -13.75
N LYS A 78 -2.22 18.63 -12.50
CA LYS A 78 -3.01 19.74 -11.99
C LYS A 78 -2.63 20.04 -10.54
N VAL A 79 -2.53 21.32 -10.19
CA VAL A 79 -2.33 21.71 -8.79
C VAL A 79 -3.63 21.47 -8.02
N SER A 80 -3.64 20.50 -7.11
CA SER A 80 -4.81 20.19 -6.27
C SER A 80 -4.92 21.17 -5.10
N ARG A 81 -3.78 21.54 -4.50
CA ARG A 81 -3.73 22.49 -3.39
C ARG A 81 -2.39 23.20 -3.29
N ALA A 82 -2.44 24.52 -3.15
CA ALA A 82 -1.30 25.33 -2.74
C ALA A 82 -1.34 25.58 -1.22
N PHE A 83 -0.18 25.49 -0.57
CA PHE A 83 0.02 25.80 0.84
C PHE A 83 0.79 27.13 0.96
N SER A 84 1.78 27.24 1.86
CA SER A 84 2.61 28.45 1.98
C SER A 84 3.62 28.54 0.85
N THR A 85 4.60 27.64 0.84
CA THR A 85 5.69 27.56 -0.16
C THR A 85 5.64 26.28 -0.99
N SER A 86 4.81 25.33 -0.58
CA SER A 86 4.64 24.03 -1.24
C SER A 86 3.26 23.91 -1.86
N MET A 87 3.14 23.01 -2.83
CA MET A 87 1.87 22.67 -3.46
C MET A 87 1.83 21.18 -3.79
N GLU A 88 0.65 20.59 -3.69
CA GLU A 88 0.38 19.23 -4.15
C GLU A 88 -0.11 19.28 -5.61
N ILE A 89 0.42 18.38 -6.42
CA ILE A 89 0.07 18.18 -7.82
C ILE A 89 -0.54 16.78 -7.94
N SER A 90 -1.76 16.70 -8.45
CA SER A 90 -2.38 15.45 -8.89
C SER A 90 -1.96 15.13 -10.32
N ILE A 91 -1.65 13.87 -10.59
CA ILE A 91 -1.11 13.40 -11.87
C ILE A 91 -1.91 12.17 -12.30
N LYS A 92 -2.41 12.18 -13.53
CA LYS A 92 -3.08 11.05 -14.16
C LYS A 92 -2.35 10.68 -15.45
N VAL A 93 -1.97 9.42 -15.58
CA VAL A 93 -1.27 8.88 -16.75
C VAL A 93 -2.19 7.88 -17.45
N THR A 94 -2.48 8.12 -18.73
CA THR A 94 -3.19 7.18 -19.61
C THR A 94 -2.30 6.77 -20.77
N VAL A 95 -2.53 5.56 -21.28
CA VAL A 95 -1.92 5.06 -22.51
C VAL A 95 -3.04 4.78 -23.52
N GLU A 96 -2.84 5.22 -24.76
CA GLU A 96 -3.76 4.99 -25.87
C GLU A 96 -3.05 4.17 -26.95
N ASP A 97 -3.71 3.12 -27.40
CA ASP A 97 -3.31 2.35 -28.58
C ASP A 97 -3.90 2.99 -29.84
N MET A 98 -3.05 3.56 -30.68
CA MET A 98 -3.46 4.34 -31.85
C MET A 98 -4.12 3.50 -32.97
N LEU A 99 -3.95 2.17 -32.97
CA LEU A 99 -4.54 1.29 -33.97
C LEU A 99 -5.96 0.86 -33.56
N THR A 100 -6.16 0.60 -32.27
CA THR A 100 -7.46 0.14 -31.74
C THR A 100 -8.32 1.26 -31.16
N GLY A 101 -7.72 2.41 -30.85
CA GLY A 101 -8.36 3.50 -30.11
C GLY A 101 -8.61 3.19 -28.63
N THR A 102 -8.03 2.11 -28.10
CA THR A 102 -8.25 1.69 -26.71
C THR A 102 -7.39 2.52 -25.76
N GLU A 103 -8.03 3.20 -24.80
CA GLU A 103 -7.34 3.90 -23.71
C GLU A 103 -7.33 3.05 -22.43
N LYS A 104 -6.19 3.03 -21.72
CA LYS A 104 -6.04 2.40 -20.41
C LYS A 104 -5.43 3.37 -19.40
N LEU A 105 -5.84 3.25 -18.14
CA LEU A 105 -5.18 3.92 -17.03
C LEU A 105 -3.84 3.22 -16.75
N VAL A 106 -2.77 4.01 -16.66
CA VAL A 106 -1.42 3.51 -16.31
C VAL A 106 -1.13 3.80 -14.85
N SER A 107 -1.41 5.02 -14.38
CA SER A 107 -1.12 5.41 -13.01
C SER A 107 -1.90 6.67 -12.61
N VAL A 108 -2.25 6.75 -11.33
CA VAL A 108 -2.62 7.99 -10.64
C VAL A 108 -1.60 8.22 -9.55
N ALA A 109 -1.01 9.42 -9.52
CA ALA A 109 0.07 9.76 -8.61
C ALA A 109 -0.10 11.17 -8.04
N PHE A 110 0.56 11.42 -6.91
CA PHE A 110 0.65 12.74 -6.31
C PHE A 110 2.11 13.10 -6.07
N SER A 111 2.46 14.36 -6.31
CA SER A 111 3.79 14.90 -6.02
C SER A 111 3.68 16.24 -5.33
N THR A 112 4.64 16.53 -4.45
CA THR A 112 4.74 17.83 -3.78
C THR A 112 5.92 18.60 -4.34
N PHE A 113 5.65 19.80 -4.83
CA PHE A 113 6.67 20.75 -5.28
C PHE A 113 6.80 21.90 -4.30
N VAL A 114 8.00 22.47 -4.21
CA VAL A 114 8.30 23.68 -3.44
C VAL A 114 8.79 24.75 -4.41
N ALA A 115 8.19 25.92 -4.31
CA ALA A 115 8.61 27.08 -5.10
C ALA A 115 9.97 27.61 -4.59
N LYS A 116 10.86 27.90 -5.53
CA LYS A 116 12.21 28.42 -5.32
C LYS A 116 12.33 29.77 -6.01
N PRO A 117 11.92 30.87 -5.34
CA PRO A 117 12.12 32.21 -5.86
C PRO A 117 13.62 32.51 -5.99
N VAL A 118 13.98 33.34 -6.97
CA VAL A 118 15.35 33.79 -7.16
C VAL A 118 15.71 34.79 -6.07
N GLY A 119 16.80 34.54 -5.32
CA GLY A 119 17.25 35.42 -4.25
C GLY A 119 16.69 35.07 -2.87
N LYS A 120 16.50 36.08 -2.01
CA LYS A 120 16.09 35.92 -0.59
C LYS A 120 14.60 36.16 -0.33
N GLU A 121 13.81 36.43 -1.38
CA GLU A 121 12.40 36.75 -1.23
C GLU A 121 11.60 35.53 -0.75
N LYS A 122 10.68 35.76 0.19
CA LYS A 122 9.72 34.74 0.59
C LYS A 122 8.58 34.73 -0.42
N ILE A 123 8.25 33.57 -0.96
CA ILE A 123 7.07 33.39 -1.80
C ILE A 123 5.88 32.95 -0.97
N GLN A 124 4.72 33.55 -1.23
CA GLN A 124 3.43 33.09 -0.73
C GLN A 124 2.58 32.68 -1.93
N LEU A 125 2.24 31.40 -2.00
CA LEU A 125 1.48 30.87 -3.13
C LEU A 125 0.01 31.32 -3.05
N LYS A 126 -0.55 31.63 -4.22
CA LYS A 126 -1.98 31.96 -4.36
C LYS A 126 -2.82 30.70 -4.09
N PRO A 127 -3.99 30.82 -3.43
CA PRO A 127 -4.93 29.71 -3.33
C PRO A 127 -5.33 29.18 -4.71
N VAL A 128 -5.56 27.87 -4.81
CA VAL A 128 -6.07 27.24 -6.03
C VAL A 128 -7.54 27.59 -6.20
N THR A 129 -7.96 27.96 -7.41
CA THR A 129 -9.37 28.18 -7.73
C THR A 129 -10.10 26.85 -7.81
N LEU A 130 -11.18 26.69 -7.04
CA LEU A 130 -12.00 25.49 -7.01
C LEU A 130 -13.29 25.79 -7.79
N LEU A 131 -13.53 25.09 -8.90
CA LEU A 131 -14.67 25.33 -9.79
C LEU A 131 -15.71 24.21 -9.71
N THR A 132 -15.26 22.98 -9.47
CA THR A 132 -16.10 21.78 -9.45
C THR A 132 -16.15 21.16 -8.05
N GLU A 133 -17.17 20.34 -7.78
CA GLU A 133 -17.23 19.54 -6.55
C GLU A 133 -16.01 18.62 -6.40
N GLN A 134 -15.54 18.06 -7.53
CA GLN A 134 -14.31 17.26 -7.57
C GLN A 134 -13.09 18.07 -7.11
N ASP A 135 -12.98 19.34 -7.51
CA ASP A 135 -11.89 20.22 -7.04
C ASP A 135 -11.94 20.40 -5.53
N GLN A 136 -13.15 20.58 -4.98
CA GLN A 136 -13.34 20.76 -3.54
C GLN A 136 -12.96 19.50 -2.76
N VAL A 137 -13.34 18.33 -3.26
CA VAL A 137 -12.97 17.03 -2.68
C VAL A 137 -11.46 16.83 -2.75
N GLU A 138 -10.83 17.02 -3.93
CA GLU A 138 -9.39 16.88 -4.11
C GLU A 138 -8.60 17.83 -3.22
N HIS A 139 -9.06 19.08 -3.07
CA HIS A 139 -8.47 20.08 -2.19
C HIS A 139 -8.50 19.68 -0.71
N ASN A 140 -9.59 19.06 -0.26
CA ASN A 140 -9.74 18.58 1.11
C ASN A 140 -8.84 17.36 1.34
N LEU A 141 -8.89 16.38 0.43
CA LEU A 141 -8.05 15.19 0.48
C LEU A 141 -6.55 15.52 0.45
N ALA A 142 -6.15 16.61 -0.21
CA ALA A 142 -4.76 17.07 -0.24
C ALA A 142 -4.21 17.39 1.17
N SER A 143 -5.06 17.84 2.10
CA SER A 143 -4.65 18.04 3.51
C SER A 143 -4.43 16.72 4.24
N GLU A 144 -5.30 15.74 4.03
CA GLU A 144 -5.16 14.41 4.64
C GLU A 144 -3.92 13.69 4.10
N ARG A 145 -3.70 13.71 2.78
CA ARG A 145 -2.47 13.20 2.16
C ARG A 145 -1.22 13.90 2.71
N ARG A 146 -1.28 15.23 2.91
CA ARG A 146 -0.16 15.96 3.53
C ARG A 146 0.13 15.48 4.97
N LYS A 147 -0.88 15.17 5.77
CA LYS A 147 -0.67 14.58 7.11
C LYS A 147 0.06 13.24 7.01
N VAL A 148 -0.38 12.37 6.09
CA VAL A 148 0.26 11.07 5.83
C VAL A 148 1.74 11.25 5.44
N ARG A 149 2.07 12.16 4.52
CA ARG A 149 3.46 12.47 4.14
C ARG A 149 4.35 12.87 5.32
N LEU A 150 3.82 13.73 6.19
CA LEU A 150 4.56 14.26 7.35
C LEU A 150 4.74 13.19 8.44
N GLN A 151 3.76 12.31 8.63
CA GLN A 151 3.79 11.25 9.64
C GLN A 151 4.52 9.99 9.16
N HIS A 152 4.73 9.82 7.85
CA HIS A 152 5.26 8.59 7.27
C HIS A 152 6.58 8.12 7.89
N GLU A 153 7.52 9.03 8.11
CA GLU A 153 8.81 8.67 8.70
C GLU A 153 8.66 8.16 10.14
N ASP A 154 7.75 8.77 10.91
CA ASP A 154 7.48 8.36 12.29
C ASP A 154 6.70 7.04 12.34
N THR A 155 5.71 6.85 11.46
CA THR A 155 4.99 5.58 11.29
C THR A 155 5.97 4.44 10.97
N PHE A 156 6.88 4.66 10.03
CA PHE A 156 7.91 3.68 9.69
C PHE A 156 8.86 3.40 10.87
N LYS A 157 9.36 4.44 11.55
CA LYS A 157 10.22 4.28 12.74
C LYS A 157 9.53 3.51 13.87
N ASN A 158 8.23 3.73 14.08
CA ASN A 158 7.48 3.03 15.10
C ASN A 158 7.34 1.53 14.78
N LEU A 159 6.99 1.19 13.54
CA LEU A 159 6.96 -0.21 13.08
C LEU A 159 8.32 -0.91 13.20
N MET A 160 9.41 -0.19 12.90
CA MET A 160 10.78 -0.71 13.05
C MET A 160 11.15 -0.98 14.51
N LYS A 161 10.57 -0.25 15.48
CA LYS A 161 10.77 -0.48 16.93
C LYS A 161 9.96 -1.68 17.43
N GLU A 162 8.78 -1.93 16.86
CA GLU A 162 7.95 -3.11 17.19
C GLU A 162 8.64 -4.41 16.76
N GLY A 163 9.14 -4.46 15.52
CA GLY A 163 9.89 -5.61 14.98
C GLY A 163 11.31 -5.78 15.53
N GLY A 164 11.70 -5.00 16.54
CA GLY A 164 12.97 -5.14 17.26
C GLY A 164 12.88 -5.96 18.55
N LYS A 165 11.67 -6.45 18.90
CA LYS A 165 11.40 -7.12 20.19
C LYS A 165 11.28 -8.65 20.10
N PHE A 166 11.39 -9.23 18.90
CA PHE A 166 11.42 -10.67 18.70
C PHE A 166 12.81 -11.08 18.21
N ASP A 167 13.29 -12.20 18.75
CA ASP A 167 14.60 -12.78 18.49
C ASP A 167 14.89 -12.85 16.98
N ASP A 168 16.15 -12.58 16.61
CA ASP A 168 16.61 -12.77 15.22
C ASP A 168 16.11 -14.13 14.74
N PRO A 169 15.45 -14.24 13.57
CA PRO A 169 14.89 -15.50 13.11
C PRO A 169 15.99 -16.56 13.15
N ILE A 170 15.81 -17.57 13.99
CA ILE A 170 16.63 -18.77 13.99
C ILE A 170 16.32 -19.43 12.64
N CYS A 171 17.15 -19.13 11.66
CA CYS A 171 17.02 -19.70 10.33
C CYS A 171 17.50 -21.14 10.40
N ASP A 172 16.56 -22.07 10.52
CA ASP A 172 16.76 -23.43 10.04
C ASP A 172 17.29 -23.39 8.59
N GLU A 173 18.03 -24.42 8.18
CA GLU A 173 18.53 -24.56 6.81
C GLU A 173 17.36 -24.78 5.83
N GLU A 174 16.56 -23.74 5.58
CA GLU A 174 15.54 -23.76 4.53
C GLU A 174 16.23 -23.81 3.16
N GLU A 175 16.02 -24.93 2.47
CA GLU A 175 16.45 -25.19 1.11
C GLU A 175 15.88 -24.11 0.16
N GLY A 176 16.74 -23.47 -0.65
CA GLY A 176 16.33 -22.47 -1.64
C GLY A 176 16.38 -20.99 -1.21
N THR A 177 16.93 -20.67 -0.03
CA THR A 177 17.17 -19.27 0.38
C THR A 177 18.44 -18.68 -0.25
N VAL A 178 18.43 -17.39 -0.59
CA VAL A 178 19.55 -16.70 -1.26
C VAL A 178 19.98 -15.42 -0.54
N SER A 179 21.27 -15.09 -0.62
CA SER A 179 21.82 -13.85 -0.07
C SER A 179 21.62 -12.66 -1.01
N THR A 180 21.41 -11.47 -0.45
CA THR A 180 21.30 -10.20 -1.17
C THR A 180 22.63 -9.69 -1.74
N ARG A 181 23.79 -10.21 -1.31
CA ARG A 181 25.11 -9.66 -1.67
C ARG A 181 25.34 -9.60 -3.17
N GLY A 182 24.92 -10.61 -3.93
CA GLY A 182 25.07 -10.66 -5.38
C GLY A 182 24.21 -9.65 -6.15
N THR A 183 23.24 -9.03 -5.47
CA THR A 183 22.27 -8.09 -6.08
C THR A 183 22.69 -6.63 -5.94
N SER A 184 23.79 -6.31 -5.25
CA SER A 184 24.20 -4.92 -5.02
C SER A 184 24.70 -4.25 -6.30
N VAL A 185 24.17 -3.08 -6.63
CA VAL A 185 24.55 -2.30 -7.81
C VAL A 185 24.96 -0.91 -7.35
N GLN A 186 26.09 -0.43 -7.86
CA GLN A 186 26.51 0.95 -7.72
C GLN A 186 26.62 1.57 -9.11
N SER A 187 26.08 2.77 -9.28
CA SER A 187 26.31 3.61 -10.45
C SER A 187 26.63 5.03 -10.02
N ILE A 188 27.27 5.78 -10.90
CA ILE A 188 27.59 7.19 -10.70
C ILE A 188 27.20 7.98 -11.94
N GLU A 189 26.48 9.08 -11.74
CA GLU A 189 26.05 9.97 -12.81
C GLU A 189 26.54 11.39 -12.54
N LEU A 190 27.06 12.05 -13.57
CA LEU A 190 27.41 13.47 -13.49
C LEU A 190 26.19 14.31 -13.85
N VAL A 191 25.84 15.26 -12.98
CA VAL A 191 24.77 16.22 -13.27
C VAL A 191 25.28 17.24 -14.30
N LEU A 192 24.69 17.19 -15.48
CA LEU A 192 24.98 18.07 -16.61
C LEU A 192 23.85 19.11 -16.77
N PRO A 193 24.06 20.19 -17.54
CA PRO A 193 23.03 21.20 -17.80
C PRO A 193 21.63 20.67 -18.19
N PRO A 194 21.45 19.64 -19.06
CA PRO A 194 20.12 19.13 -19.40
C PRO A 194 19.43 18.37 -18.24
N HIS A 195 20.16 18.06 -17.17
CA HIS A 195 19.64 17.35 -16.00
C HIS A 195 19.06 18.31 -14.95
N ALA A 196 19.17 19.62 -15.17
CA ALA A 196 18.79 20.65 -14.23
C ALA A 196 17.94 21.75 -14.87
N ASN A 197 17.19 22.47 -14.04
CA ASN A 197 16.49 23.67 -14.47
C ASN A 197 17.47 24.81 -14.77
N HIS A 198 16.94 25.92 -15.30
CA HIS A 198 17.75 27.09 -15.67
C HIS A 198 18.45 27.79 -14.47
N HIS A 199 18.09 27.43 -13.24
CA HIS A 199 18.79 27.86 -12.01
C HIS A 199 19.87 26.85 -11.55
N GLY A 200 20.12 25.82 -12.34
CA GLY A 200 21.11 24.78 -12.06
C GLY A 200 20.67 23.73 -11.04
N ASN A 201 19.40 23.68 -10.62
CA ASN A 201 18.89 22.64 -9.71
C ASN A 201 18.48 21.39 -10.49
N THR A 202 18.99 20.23 -10.09
CA THR A 202 18.70 18.93 -10.73
C THR A 202 17.20 18.62 -10.66
N PHE A 203 16.62 18.15 -11.76
CA PHE A 203 15.22 17.72 -11.80
C PHE A 203 15.03 16.44 -10.98
N GLY A 204 13.99 16.39 -10.14
CA GLY A 204 13.65 15.20 -9.36
C GLY A 204 13.37 13.99 -10.26
N GLY A 205 12.71 14.23 -11.41
CA GLY A 205 12.44 13.23 -12.43
C GLY A 205 13.68 12.59 -13.03
N GLN A 206 14.77 13.35 -13.19
CA GLN A 206 16.03 12.80 -13.68
C GLN A 206 16.70 11.90 -12.64
N ILE A 207 16.64 12.28 -11.35
CA ILE A 207 17.14 11.44 -10.26
C ILE A 207 16.31 10.14 -10.17
N MET A 208 14.98 10.23 -10.26
CA MET A 208 14.09 9.05 -10.27
C MET A 208 14.39 8.11 -11.44
N ALA A 209 14.64 8.65 -12.63
CA ALA A 209 15.00 7.85 -13.79
C ALA A 209 16.29 7.04 -13.56
N TRP A 210 17.33 7.68 -13.04
CA TRP A 210 18.58 6.98 -12.71
C TRP A 210 18.41 5.97 -11.56
N MET A 211 17.60 6.29 -10.55
CA MET A 211 17.29 5.34 -9.48
C MET A 211 16.63 4.06 -10.01
N GLU A 212 15.64 4.20 -10.89
CA GLU A 212 14.93 3.08 -11.50
C GLU A 212 15.88 2.23 -12.34
N ALA A 213 16.72 2.86 -13.17
CA ALA A 213 17.71 2.17 -13.99
C ALA A 213 18.69 1.32 -13.15
N VAL A 214 19.12 1.81 -11.99
CA VAL A 214 20.01 1.04 -11.09
C VAL A 214 19.24 -0.04 -10.32
N ALA A 215 18.01 0.24 -9.91
CA ALA A 215 17.16 -0.69 -9.18
C ALA A 215 16.75 -1.90 -10.03
N THR A 216 16.39 -1.68 -11.30
CA THR A 216 16.02 -2.77 -12.21
C THR A 216 17.18 -3.73 -12.47
N ILE A 217 18.42 -3.24 -12.51
CA ILE A 217 19.62 -4.09 -12.59
C ILE A 217 19.75 -4.95 -11.32
N SER A 218 19.52 -4.37 -10.15
CA SER A 218 19.55 -5.10 -8.87
C SER A 218 18.51 -6.22 -8.82
N ALA A 219 17.26 -5.94 -9.23
CA ALA A 219 16.20 -6.94 -9.34
C ALA A 219 16.56 -8.03 -10.39
N SER A 220 17.08 -7.63 -11.55
CA SER A 220 17.49 -8.55 -12.63
C SER A 220 18.57 -9.53 -12.17
N ARG A 221 19.51 -9.09 -11.31
CA ARG A 221 20.54 -9.97 -10.73
C ARG A 221 19.97 -11.06 -9.82
N LEU A 222 18.78 -10.85 -9.25
CA LEU A 222 18.10 -11.85 -8.42
C LEU A 222 17.30 -12.85 -9.28
N CYS A 223 16.43 -12.38 -10.16
CA CYS A 223 15.53 -13.26 -10.93
C CYS A 223 16.11 -13.79 -12.23
N ARG A 224 17.21 -13.20 -12.75
CA ARG A 224 17.78 -13.52 -14.06
C ARG A 224 16.76 -13.44 -15.21
N ALA A 225 15.76 -12.58 -15.04
CA ALA A 225 14.66 -12.33 -15.97
C ALA A 225 14.45 -10.81 -16.10
N HIS A 226 13.43 -10.38 -16.87
CA HIS A 226 13.11 -8.98 -17.08
C HIS A 226 12.15 -8.45 -15.99
N PRO A 227 12.62 -7.63 -15.02
CA PRO A 227 11.76 -7.09 -13.99
C PRO A 227 10.96 -5.92 -14.55
N VAL A 228 9.70 -5.84 -14.15
CA VAL A 228 8.78 -4.74 -14.46
C VAL A 228 8.47 -4.01 -13.17
N LEU A 229 8.62 -2.68 -13.19
CA LEU A 229 8.32 -1.84 -12.04
C LEU A 229 6.81 -1.86 -11.76
N LYS A 230 6.43 -2.30 -10.57
CA LYS A 230 5.04 -2.35 -10.10
C LYS A 230 4.68 -1.09 -9.33
N SER A 231 5.56 -0.65 -8.45
CA SER A 231 5.33 0.55 -7.64
C SER A 231 6.62 1.17 -7.12
N VAL A 232 6.54 2.45 -6.79
CA VAL A 232 7.57 3.20 -6.04
C VAL A 232 6.92 3.69 -4.76
N ASP A 233 7.51 3.38 -3.61
CA ASP A 233 7.04 3.87 -2.32
C ASP A 233 7.25 5.39 -2.19
N MET A 234 6.40 6.03 -1.40
CA MET A 234 6.53 7.43 -1.03
C MET A 234 7.92 7.75 -0.47
N PHE A 235 8.53 8.82 -0.98
CA PHE A 235 9.82 9.30 -0.50
C PHE A 235 9.98 10.81 -0.62
N LYS A 236 11.00 11.33 0.07
CA LYS A 236 11.32 12.77 0.14
C LYS A 236 12.73 13.04 -0.38
N PHE A 237 12.88 14.13 -1.14
CA PHE A 237 14.17 14.75 -1.41
C PHE A 237 14.61 15.58 -0.19
N ARG A 238 15.69 15.15 0.46
CA ARG A 238 16.23 15.70 1.72
C ARG A 238 17.07 16.94 1.50
N GLY A 239 17.72 17.05 0.34
CA GLY A 239 18.61 18.15 0.00
C GLY A 239 18.62 18.43 -1.50
N PRO A 240 19.11 19.61 -1.90
CA PRO A 240 19.24 19.98 -3.30
C PRO A 240 20.42 19.25 -3.94
N SER A 241 20.34 19.09 -5.26
CA SER A 241 21.46 18.76 -6.13
C SER A 241 21.54 19.79 -7.24
N THR A 242 22.76 20.10 -7.70
CA THR A 242 23.02 21.08 -8.74
C THR A 242 23.92 20.56 -9.84
N VAL A 243 23.95 21.26 -10.99
CA VAL A 243 24.89 20.98 -12.08
C VAL A 243 26.33 20.91 -11.55
N GLY A 244 27.05 19.87 -11.95
CA GLY A 244 28.40 19.56 -11.48
C GLY A 244 28.46 18.54 -10.33
N ASP A 245 27.33 18.26 -9.66
CA ASP A 245 27.27 17.18 -8.67
C ASP A 245 27.52 15.81 -9.33
N ARG A 246 28.20 14.93 -8.61
CA ARG A 246 28.26 13.50 -8.89
C ARG A 246 27.23 12.80 -8.01
N LEU A 247 26.24 12.17 -8.62
CA LEU A 247 25.24 11.39 -7.91
C LEU A 247 25.65 9.92 -7.88
N VAL A 248 25.89 9.40 -6.68
CA VAL A 248 26.17 7.98 -6.45
C VAL A 248 24.88 7.28 -6.06
N PHE A 249 24.51 6.26 -6.82
CA PHE A 249 23.33 5.42 -6.61
C PHE A 249 23.79 4.07 -6.11
N ASN A 250 23.34 3.69 -4.91
CA ASN A 250 23.60 2.38 -4.33
C ASN A 250 22.28 1.63 -4.18
N ALA A 251 22.07 0.59 -4.98
CA ALA A 251 20.88 -0.25 -4.96
C ALA A 251 21.18 -1.67 -4.47
N ILE A 252 20.22 -2.29 -3.79
CA ILE A 252 20.28 -3.70 -3.39
C ILE A 252 18.86 -4.23 -3.10
N VAL A 253 18.65 -5.51 -3.33
CA VAL A 253 17.43 -6.20 -2.89
C VAL A 253 17.35 -6.16 -1.36
N ASN A 254 16.20 -5.74 -0.83
CA ASN A 254 15.92 -5.73 0.61
C ASN A 254 15.20 -7.00 1.05
N ASN A 255 14.16 -7.42 0.31
CA ASN A 255 13.36 -8.60 0.60
C ASN A 255 12.54 -9.04 -0.63
N THR A 256 12.02 -10.26 -0.60
CA THR A 256 11.10 -10.84 -1.58
C THR A 256 9.78 -11.25 -0.93
N PHE A 257 8.71 -11.18 -1.71
CA PHE A 257 7.33 -11.49 -1.31
C PHE A 257 6.66 -12.28 -2.43
N GLN A 258 6.92 -13.59 -2.47
CA GLN A 258 6.46 -14.49 -3.54
C GLN A 258 6.80 -13.91 -4.92
N THR A 259 5.84 -13.29 -5.61
CA THR A 259 5.99 -12.74 -6.96
C THR A 259 6.53 -11.32 -7.01
N CYS A 260 6.82 -10.68 -5.86
CA CYS A 260 7.35 -9.33 -5.79
C CYS A 260 8.75 -9.30 -5.16
N VAL A 261 9.60 -8.38 -5.61
CA VAL A 261 10.88 -8.05 -4.96
C VAL A 261 10.94 -6.56 -4.64
N GLU A 262 11.40 -6.22 -3.43
CA GLU A 262 11.69 -4.84 -3.06
C GLU A 262 13.18 -4.54 -3.20
N VAL A 263 13.50 -3.51 -3.97
CA VAL A 263 14.85 -2.98 -4.12
C VAL A 263 14.94 -1.61 -3.45
N GLY A 264 15.88 -1.45 -2.53
CA GLY A 264 16.19 -0.14 -1.94
C GLY A 264 17.29 0.55 -2.72
N VAL A 265 17.12 1.85 -2.99
CA VAL A 265 18.14 2.71 -3.62
C VAL A 265 18.44 3.89 -2.71
N ARG A 266 19.72 4.14 -2.43
CA ARG A 266 20.21 5.34 -1.75
C ARG A 266 20.98 6.21 -2.73
N VAL A 267 20.68 7.51 -2.73
CA VAL A 267 21.30 8.52 -3.59
C VAL A 267 22.10 9.50 -2.76
N GLU A 268 23.38 9.67 -3.11
CA GLU A 268 24.27 10.65 -2.48
C GLU A 268 24.84 11.60 -3.53
N ALA A 269 24.84 12.89 -3.23
CA ALA A 269 25.45 13.91 -4.08
C ALA A 269 26.80 14.34 -3.52
N PHE A 270 27.72 14.61 -4.43
CA PHE A 270 29.04 15.15 -4.14
C PHE A 270 29.36 16.25 -5.14
N ASP A 271 29.59 17.47 -4.70
CA ASP A 271 30.29 18.45 -5.52
C ASP A 271 31.77 18.07 -5.68
N CYS A 272 32.57 18.85 -6.43
CA CYS A 272 33.98 18.56 -6.63
C CYS A 272 34.82 18.52 -5.35
N GLN A 273 34.52 19.37 -4.37
CA GLN A 273 35.25 19.41 -3.11
C GLN A 273 34.78 18.29 -2.17
N GLU A 274 33.47 18.13 -2.01
CA GLU A 274 32.83 17.07 -1.23
C GLU A 274 33.26 15.68 -1.70
N TRP A 275 33.45 15.51 -3.03
CA TRP A 275 33.97 14.28 -3.63
C TRP A 275 35.39 13.96 -3.16
N SER A 276 36.29 14.94 -3.18
CA SER A 276 37.68 14.77 -2.73
C SER A 276 37.77 14.52 -1.22
N GLU A 277 36.85 15.07 -0.44
CA GLU A 277 36.80 14.91 1.02
C GLU A 277 35.99 13.68 1.48
N GLY A 278 35.27 13.01 0.57
CA GLY A 278 34.40 11.87 0.89
C GLY A 278 33.16 12.24 1.73
N ARG A 279 32.71 13.50 1.70
CA ARG A 279 31.59 14.01 2.51
C ARG A 279 30.33 14.24 1.67
N GLY A 280 29.63 13.16 1.36
CA GLY A 280 28.42 13.21 0.52
C GLY A 280 27.16 13.70 1.23
N ARG A 281 26.29 14.37 0.47
CA ARG A 281 24.94 14.77 0.89
C ARG A 281 23.95 13.65 0.53
N HIS A 282 23.25 13.09 1.51
CA HIS A 282 22.17 12.14 1.23
C HIS A 282 20.96 12.88 0.64
N ILE A 283 20.72 12.69 -0.66
CA ILE A 283 19.64 13.35 -1.40
C ILE A 283 18.31 12.67 -1.13
N ASN A 284 18.21 11.37 -1.36
CA ASN A 284 17.03 10.59 -1.03
C ASN A 284 17.35 9.10 -0.93
N SER A 285 16.42 8.36 -0.33
CA SER A 285 16.34 6.91 -0.43
C SER A 285 14.93 6.55 -0.87
N ALA A 286 14.79 5.60 -1.78
CA ALA A 286 13.49 5.09 -2.22
C ALA A 286 13.48 3.56 -2.27
N PHE A 287 12.28 3.02 -2.33
CA PHE A 287 12.01 1.59 -2.34
C PHE A 287 11.10 1.28 -3.52
N LEU A 288 11.60 0.44 -4.43
CA LEU A 288 10.93 0.11 -5.68
C LEU A 288 10.51 -1.35 -5.63
N ILE A 289 9.27 -1.63 -6.01
CA ILE A 289 8.71 -2.98 -6.05
C ILE A 289 8.65 -3.44 -7.49
N TYR A 290 9.27 -4.57 -7.77
CA TYR A 290 9.27 -5.19 -9.09
C TYR A 290 8.51 -6.51 -9.08
N ASN A 291 7.84 -6.79 -10.19
CA ASN A 291 7.45 -8.14 -10.58
C ASN A 291 8.41 -8.62 -11.68
N ALA A 292 8.46 -9.92 -11.94
CA ALA A 292 9.15 -10.45 -13.10
C ALA A 292 8.24 -11.50 -13.77
N VAL A 293 8.33 -11.59 -15.09
CA VAL A 293 7.66 -12.62 -15.87
C VAL A 293 8.69 -13.47 -16.60
N ASP A 294 8.35 -14.73 -16.83
CA ASP A 294 9.17 -15.65 -17.64
C ASP A 294 8.90 -15.48 -19.14
N ASP A 295 9.54 -16.32 -19.96
CA ASP A 295 9.38 -16.29 -21.43
C ASP A 295 7.96 -16.65 -21.89
N LYS A 296 7.11 -17.20 -21.01
CA LYS A 296 5.69 -17.53 -21.26
C LYS A 296 4.74 -16.45 -20.74
N GLU A 297 5.27 -15.30 -20.31
CA GLU A 297 4.53 -14.21 -19.67
C GLU A 297 3.88 -14.59 -18.32
N GLU A 298 4.34 -15.65 -17.66
CA GLU A 298 3.86 -16.05 -16.34
C GLU A 298 4.68 -15.38 -15.23
N LEU A 299 4.02 -15.01 -14.12
CA LEU A 299 4.69 -14.38 -12.99
C LEU A 299 5.69 -15.32 -12.32
N ILE A 300 6.92 -14.86 -12.16
CA ILE A 300 7.99 -15.61 -11.49
C ILE A 300 7.84 -15.44 -9.97
N THR A 301 7.99 -16.55 -9.24
CA THR A 301 8.19 -16.53 -7.79
C THR A 301 9.67 -16.31 -7.48
N PHE A 302 9.98 -15.23 -6.75
CA PHE A 302 11.33 -14.91 -6.33
C PHE A 302 11.79 -15.85 -5.20
N PRO A 303 13.10 -16.19 -5.15
CA PRO A 303 13.65 -16.97 -4.04
C PRO A 303 13.55 -16.18 -2.72
N LYS A 304 13.39 -16.90 -1.60
CA LYS A 304 13.37 -16.27 -0.26
C LYS A 304 14.75 -15.68 0.07
N ILE A 305 14.76 -14.50 0.70
CA ILE A 305 16.01 -13.82 1.09
C ILE A 305 16.46 -14.29 2.47
N LYS A 306 17.73 -14.71 2.58
CA LYS A 306 18.42 -14.96 3.85
C LYS A 306 19.29 -13.75 4.23
N PRO A 307 18.88 -12.92 5.21
CA PRO A 307 19.71 -11.83 5.71
C PRO A 307 20.94 -12.38 6.46
N MET A 308 22.12 -11.83 6.18
CA MET A 308 23.38 -12.32 6.75
C MET A 308 24.08 -11.26 7.62
N SER A 309 23.98 -9.99 7.25
CA SER A 309 24.59 -8.87 7.98
C SER A 309 23.55 -8.07 8.76
N LYS A 310 24.01 -7.30 9.76
CA LYS A 310 23.16 -6.35 10.50
C LYS A 310 22.36 -5.42 9.57
N ASP A 311 22.97 -5.00 8.47
CA ASP A 311 22.34 -4.13 7.48
C ASP A 311 21.31 -4.89 6.63
N ASP A 312 21.52 -6.17 6.33
CA ASP A 312 20.52 -7.01 5.67
C ASP A 312 19.30 -7.21 6.57
N PHE A 313 19.49 -7.55 7.86
CA PHE A 313 18.38 -7.67 8.82
C PHE A 313 17.60 -6.37 8.97
N ARG A 314 18.29 -5.22 8.97
CA ARG A 314 17.63 -3.90 8.97
C ARG A 314 16.81 -3.67 7.72
N ARG A 315 17.33 -4.01 6.53
CA ARG A 315 16.64 -3.85 5.24
C ARG A 315 15.46 -4.81 5.10
N TYR A 316 15.63 -6.07 5.48
CA TYR A 316 14.62 -7.12 5.49
C TYR A 316 13.41 -6.71 6.33
N ARG A 317 13.63 -6.31 7.59
CA ARG A 317 12.58 -5.78 8.47
C ARG A 317 11.97 -4.49 7.95
N GLY A 318 12.79 -3.61 7.37
CA GLY A 318 12.32 -2.40 6.70
C GLY A 318 11.33 -2.69 5.57
N ALA A 319 11.60 -3.71 4.75
CA ALA A 319 10.73 -4.10 3.66
C ALA A 319 9.38 -4.64 4.17
N LEU A 320 9.39 -5.43 5.26
CA LEU A 320 8.17 -5.90 5.92
C LEU A 320 7.35 -4.73 6.48
N ALA A 321 8.00 -3.77 7.15
CA ALA A 321 7.34 -2.58 7.67
C ALA A 321 6.71 -1.74 6.55
N ARG A 322 7.42 -1.53 5.43
CA ARG A 322 6.88 -0.83 4.25
C ARG A 322 5.72 -1.59 3.62
N LYS A 323 5.80 -2.92 3.51
CA LYS A 323 4.68 -3.75 3.03
C LYS A 323 3.43 -3.61 3.91
N ARG A 324 3.59 -3.59 5.24
CA ARG A 324 2.51 -3.32 6.19
C ARG A 324 1.88 -1.94 6.01
N ILE A 325 2.70 -0.91 5.76
CA ILE A 325 2.23 0.47 5.48
C ILE A 325 1.40 0.48 4.19
N ARG A 326 1.92 -0.07 3.08
CA ARG A 326 1.22 -0.16 1.79
C ARG A 326 -0.13 -0.89 1.92
N LEU A 327 -0.15 -1.98 2.67
CA LEU A 327 -1.36 -2.74 2.94
C LEU A 327 -2.24 -2.13 4.03
N GLY A 328 -1.90 -0.96 4.57
CA GLY A 328 -2.70 -0.24 5.57
C GLY A 328 -3.04 -1.07 6.81
N SER A 329 -2.16 -1.97 7.23
CA SER A 329 -2.39 -2.89 8.36
C SER A 329 -2.74 -2.18 9.66
N ASN A 330 -2.04 -1.08 10.00
CA ASN A 330 -2.38 -0.31 11.20
C ASN A 330 -3.72 0.43 11.05
N GLY A 331 -4.01 0.96 9.86
CA GLY A 331 -5.31 1.56 9.56
C GLY A 331 -6.46 0.56 9.67
N ASN A 332 -6.24 -0.72 9.34
CA ASN A 332 -7.20 -1.80 9.53
C ASN A 332 -7.58 -1.97 11.02
N VAL A 333 -6.58 -2.02 11.89
CA VAL A 333 -6.76 -2.15 13.35
C VAL A 333 -7.43 -0.91 13.94
N GLU A 334 -7.00 0.28 13.53
CA GLU A 334 -7.58 1.56 13.99
C GLU A 334 -9.03 1.74 13.52
N ALA A 335 -9.35 1.32 12.29
CA ALA A 335 -10.72 1.34 11.77
C ALA A 335 -11.66 0.48 12.61
N LEU A 336 -11.25 -0.75 12.95
CA LEU A 336 -12.07 -1.64 13.80
C LEU A 336 -12.26 -1.06 15.21
N LYS A 337 -11.21 -0.51 15.82
CA LYS A 337 -11.31 0.16 17.13
C LYS A 337 -12.21 1.38 17.08
N SER A 338 -12.11 2.17 16.02
CA SER A 338 -12.93 3.36 15.81
C SER A 338 -14.41 3.00 15.62
N LEU A 339 -14.69 1.92 14.88
CA LEU A 339 -16.05 1.38 14.72
C LEU A 339 -16.65 0.97 16.08
N ALA A 340 -15.88 0.26 16.91
CA ALA A 340 -16.32 -0.13 18.24
C ALA A 340 -16.50 1.04 19.22
N ALA A 341 -15.80 2.15 19.00
CA ALA A 341 -15.90 3.36 19.83
C ALA A 341 -17.07 4.29 19.45
N ARG A 342 -17.82 3.99 18.38
CA ARG A 342 -18.99 4.79 17.99
C ARG A 342 -20.10 4.72 19.03
N SER A 343 -20.82 5.82 19.17
CA SER A 343 -22.04 5.93 19.99
C SER A 343 -23.29 5.58 19.17
N GLY A 344 -24.38 5.21 19.84
CA GLY A 344 -25.68 4.97 19.19
C GLY A 344 -25.97 3.53 18.79
N TRP A 345 -25.23 2.56 19.34
CA TRP A 345 -25.53 1.14 19.16
C TRP A 345 -26.85 0.76 19.84
N GLU A 346 -27.77 0.19 19.06
CA GLU A 346 -29.07 -0.28 19.54
C GLU A 346 -29.05 -1.80 19.70
N VAL A 347 -29.58 -2.30 20.83
CA VAL A 347 -29.70 -3.76 21.06
C VAL A 347 -30.89 -4.31 20.27
N THR A 348 -30.63 -5.19 19.32
CA THR A 348 -31.66 -5.81 18.49
C THR A 348 -32.04 -7.20 18.95
N SER A 349 -31.10 -7.93 19.56
CA SER A 349 -31.34 -9.24 20.17
C SER A 349 -30.45 -9.43 21.40
N ALA A 350 -30.99 -10.03 22.45
CA ALA A 350 -30.25 -10.35 23.67
C ALA A 350 -30.68 -11.72 24.19
N MET A 351 -29.78 -12.69 24.09
CA MET A 351 -29.86 -14.02 24.68
C MET A 351 -28.84 -14.15 25.81
N GLU A 352 -28.88 -15.24 26.58
CA GLU A 352 -28.06 -15.43 27.78
C GLU A 352 -26.55 -15.24 27.54
N LYS A 353 -26.01 -15.78 26.43
CA LYS A 353 -24.58 -15.66 26.05
C LYS A 353 -24.30 -14.73 24.87
N ILE A 354 -25.31 -14.26 24.15
CA ILE A 354 -25.16 -13.56 22.86
C ILE A 354 -25.96 -12.27 22.90
N LYS A 355 -25.32 -11.15 22.55
CA LYS A 355 -26.02 -9.88 22.32
C LYS A 355 -25.68 -9.34 20.93
N ILE A 356 -26.70 -8.89 20.22
CA ILE A 356 -26.57 -8.30 18.89
C ILE A 356 -26.94 -6.83 19.00
N TYR A 357 -26.06 -5.98 18.49
CA TYR A 357 -26.27 -4.55 18.36
C TYR A 357 -26.20 -4.15 16.89
N THR A 358 -26.98 -3.14 16.52
CA THR A 358 -26.93 -2.53 15.19
C THR A 358 -26.70 -1.03 15.30
N LEU A 359 -26.05 -0.47 14.29
CA LEU A 359 -25.84 0.97 14.15
C LEU A 359 -26.07 1.34 12.68
N GLU A 360 -27.07 2.18 12.43
CA GLU A 360 -27.38 2.72 11.11
C GLU A 360 -26.85 4.16 11.00
N GLU A 361 -25.94 4.39 10.05
CA GLU A 361 -25.39 5.71 9.77
C GLU A 361 -25.37 5.98 8.26
N HIS A 362 -26.05 7.05 7.84
CA HIS A 362 -26.21 7.44 6.43
C HIS A 362 -26.81 6.29 5.59
N ASP A 363 -26.00 5.45 4.95
CA ASP A 363 -26.41 4.28 4.15
C ASP A 363 -25.62 3.01 4.52
N ILE A 364 -25.12 2.96 5.76
CA ILE A 364 -24.29 1.86 6.25
C ILE A 364 -24.96 1.24 7.47
N LEU A 365 -25.18 -0.07 7.42
CA LEU A 365 -25.61 -0.87 8.56
C LEU A 365 -24.38 -1.54 9.16
N SER A 366 -24.08 -1.23 10.41
CA SER A 366 -23.03 -1.91 11.17
C SER A 366 -23.64 -2.87 12.18
N VAL A 367 -23.04 -4.04 12.35
CA VAL A 367 -23.50 -5.07 13.28
C VAL A 367 -22.38 -5.39 14.26
N TRP A 368 -22.75 -5.51 15.53
CA TRP A 368 -21.87 -5.96 16.61
C TRP A 368 -22.51 -7.18 17.27
N VAL A 369 -21.78 -8.31 17.27
CA VAL A 369 -22.21 -9.55 17.92
C VAL A 369 -21.27 -9.88 19.08
N GLU A 370 -21.73 -9.61 20.29
CA GLU A 370 -21.03 -9.87 21.54
C GLU A 370 -21.35 -11.29 22.03
N LYS A 371 -20.31 -12.04 22.39
CA LYS A 371 -20.39 -13.42 22.86
C LYS A 371 -19.67 -13.55 24.19
N HIS A 372 -20.32 -14.11 25.21
CA HIS A 372 -19.67 -14.47 26.46
C HIS A 372 -19.14 -15.91 26.40
N VAL A 373 -17.84 -16.09 26.61
CA VAL A 373 -17.15 -17.37 26.43
C VAL A 373 -16.43 -17.78 27.70
N LYS A 374 -16.62 -19.03 28.15
CA LYS A 374 -15.95 -19.60 29.33
C LYS A 374 -14.55 -20.14 29.02
N ARG A 375 -13.72 -19.33 28.35
CA ARG A 375 -12.31 -19.61 28.07
C ARG A 375 -11.46 -18.34 28.22
N PRO A 376 -10.15 -18.47 28.51
CA PRO A 376 -9.24 -17.33 28.56
C PRO A 376 -9.16 -16.57 27.22
N ALA A 377 -9.02 -15.24 27.29
CA ALA A 377 -8.97 -14.37 26.11
C ALA A 377 -7.84 -14.72 25.12
N TYR A 378 -6.66 -15.12 25.61
CA TYR A 378 -5.53 -15.47 24.74
C TYR A 378 -5.81 -16.73 23.90
N LEU A 379 -6.58 -17.67 24.43
CA LEU A 379 -6.95 -18.91 23.74
C LEU A 379 -7.99 -18.60 22.64
N ALA A 380 -9.01 -17.83 22.98
CA ALA A 380 -9.99 -17.35 22.00
C ALA A 380 -9.30 -16.55 20.88
N TYR A 381 -8.32 -15.69 21.22
CA TYR A 381 -7.51 -14.97 20.26
C TYR A 381 -6.73 -15.91 19.33
N HIS A 382 -6.03 -16.90 19.88
CA HIS A 382 -5.26 -17.84 19.05
C HIS A 382 -6.15 -18.60 18.06
N LEU A 383 -7.32 -19.07 18.52
CA LEU A 383 -8.27 -19.80 17.68
C LEU A 383 -8.90 -18.92 16.59
N LEU A 384 -9.38 -17.73 16.96
CA LEU A 384 -10.09 -16.82 16.04
C LEU A 384 -9.17 -16.04 15.11
N SER A 385 -7.89 -15.92 15.46
CA SER A 385 -6.90 -15.24 14.63
C SER A 385 -6.40 -16.11 13.46
N ASN A 386 -6.62 -17.42 13.51
CA ASN A 386 -6.32 -18.32 12.40
C ASN A 386 -7.56 -18.55 11.54
N PHE A 387 -7.66 -17.81 10.43
CA PHE A 387 -8.83 -17.86 9.57
C PHE A 387 -8.98 -19.18 8.81
N THR A 388 -7.92 -20.00 8.67
CA THR A 388 -8.07 -21.34 8.07
C THR A 388 -8.96 -22.27 8.90
N LYS A 389 -9.15 -21.96 10.19
CA LYS A 389 -10.07 -22.68 11.09
C LYS A 389 -11.51 -22.15 11.03
N ARG A 390 -11.75 -21.03 10.36
CA ARG A 390 -13.07 -20.40 10.28
C ARG A 390 -14.15 -21.27 9.63
N PRO A 391 -13.87 -22.05 8.55
CA PRO A 391 -14.85 -23.00 7.99
C PRO A 391 -15.33 -24.07 8.98
N LEU A 392 -14.61 -24.33 10.08
CA LEU A 392 -14.98 -25.34 11.07
C LEU A 392 -16.20 -24.92 11.91
N TRP A 393 -16.54 -23.63 11.95
CA TRP A 393 -17.60 -23.10 12.81
C TRP A 393 -18.48 -22.03 12.15
N ASP A 394 -18.00 -21.39 11.07
CA ASP A 394 -18.74 -20.37 10.33
C ASP A 394 -19.36 -20.98 9.06
N PRO A 395 -20.68 -21.29 9.04
CA PRO A 395 -21.31 -21.94 7.89
C PRO A 395 -21.37 -21.06 6.64
N HIS A 396 -21.04 -19.77 6.77
CA HIS A 396 -21.03 -18.81 5.65
C HIS A 396 -19.68 -18.83 4.91
N ILE A 397 -18.74 -19.69 5.32
CA ILE A 397 -17.42 -19.82 4.72
C ILE A 397 -17.17 -21.29 4.35
N THR A 398 -16.90 -21.54 3.07
CA THR A 398 -16.64 -22.89 2.53
C THR A 398 -15.16 -23.25 2.63
N SER A 399 -14.27 -22.37 2.19
CA SER A 399 -12.82 -22.56 2.32
C SER A 399 -12.14 -21.25 2.70
N CYS A 400 -11.00 -21.38 3.37
CA CYS A 400 -10.16 -20.25 3.74
C CYS A 400 -8.68 -20.64 3.68
N GLU A 401 -7.96 -20.06 2.73
CA GLU A 401 -6.56 -20.38 2.45
C GLU A 401 -5.67 -19.16 2.64
N VAL A 402 -4.46 -19.35 3.17
CA VAL A 402 -3.48 -18.26 3.30
C VAL A 402 -2.83 -18.03 1.93
N ILE A 403 -2.98 -16.83 1.39
CA ILE A 403 -2.34 -16.44 0.13
C ILE A 403 -0.94 -15.88 0.39
N ASP A 404 -0.80 -15.00 1.39
CA ASP A 404 0.43 -14.25 1.63
C ASP A 404 0.66 -14.00 3.12
N TYR A 405 1.90 -14.23 3.56
CA TYR A 405 2.37 -13.89 4.90
C TYR A 405 3.03 -12.52 4.84
N VAL A 406 2.26 -11.47 5.12
CA VAL A 406 2.76 -10.08 5.15
C VAL A 406 3.76 -9.91 6.28
N SER A 407 3.48 -10.54 7.43
CA SER A 407 4.34 -10.59 8.61
C SER A 407 3.80 -11.64 9.61
N GLU A 408 4.42 -11.78 10.79
CA GLU A 408 3.91 -12.62 11.86
C GLU A 408 2.50 -12.25 12.33
N ASP A 409 2.14 -10.97 12.27
CA ASP A 409 0.83 -10.49 12.76
C ASP A 409 -0.19 -10.23 11.64
N ASP A 410 0.24 -10.18 10.39
CA ASP A 410 -0.58 -9.79 9.25
C ASP A 410 -0.50 -10.84 8.14
N GLN A 411 -1.65 -11.34 7.72
CA GLN A 411 -1.78 -12.37 6.69
C GLN A 411 -2.92 -12.04 5.73
N ILE A 412 -2.76 -12.41 4.47
CA ILE A 412 -3.80 -12.28 3.45
C ILE A 412 -4.42 -13.66 3.21
N TYR A 413 -5.74 -13.71 3.23
CA TYR A 413 -6.52 -14.93 3.04
C TYR A 413 -7.40 -14.84 1.80
N TYR A 414 -7.54 -15.96 1.09
CA TYR A 414 -8.55 -16.20 0.08
C TYR A 414 -9.69 -16.96 0.73
N ILE A 415 -10.89 -16.40 0.68
CA ILE A 415 -12.08 -16.98 1.31
C ILE A 415 -13.10 -17.25 0.21
N THR A 416 -13.65 -18.46 0.19
CA THR A 416 -14.80 -18.80 -0.64
C THR A 416 -16.04 -18.98 0.23
N CYS A 417 -17.18 -18.51 -0.27
CA CYS A 417 -18.47 -18.60 0.40
C CYS A 417 -19.43 -19.49 -0.38
N PRO A 418 -20.36 -20.17 0.30
CA PRO A 418 -21.34 -21.03 -0.36
C PRO A 418 -22.30 -20.20 -1.23
N VAL A 419 -22.94 -20.88 -2.18
CA VAL A 419 -24.01 -20.29 -3.00
C VAL A 419 -25.22 -20.02 -2.12
N VAL A 420 -25.70 -18.78 -2.13
CA VAL A 420 -26.94 -18.38 -1.47
C VAL A 420 -27.95 -18.05 -2.57
N ASN A 421 -29.17 -18.60 -2.49
CA ASN A 421 -30.31 -18.26 -3.37
C ASN A 421 -30.09 -18.41 -4.90
N ASN A 422 -29.35 -19.43 -5.36
CA ASN A 422 -29.01 -19.66 -6.77
C ASN A 422 -28.15 -18.57 -7.44
N ASP A 423 -27.53 -17.67 -6.67
CA ASP A 423 -26.54 -16.73 -7.20
C ASP A 423 -25.19 -17.41 -7.48
N LYS A 424 -24.31 -16.73 -8.22
CA LYS A 424 -22.91 -17.16 -8.35
C LYS A 424 -22.23 -17.22 -6.97
N PRO A 425 -21.33 -18.20 -6.72
CA PRO A 425 -20.59 -18.26 -5.46
C PRO A 425 -19.75 -16.97 -5.27
N LYS A 426 -19.48 -16.61 -4.02
CA LYS A 426 -18.73 -15.39 -3.68
C LYS A 426 -17.31 -15.74 -3.23
N ASP A 427 -16.36 -14.88 -3.56
CA ASP A 427 -15.00 -14.93 -3.05
C ASP A 427 -14.57 -13.61 -2.42
N LEU A 428 -13.62 -13.67 -1.50
CA LEU A 428 -13.01 -12.51 -0.85
C LEU A 428 -11.50 -12.70 -0.75
N VAL A 429 -10.78 -11.58 -0.88
CA VAL A 429 -9.35 -11.49 -0.56
C VAL A 429 -9.23 -10.50 0.60
N VAL A 430 -8.87 -10.99 1.79
CA VAL A 430 -8.90 -10.19 3.02
C VAL A 430 -7.55 -10.13 3.70
N LEU A 431 -7.17 -8.94 4.17
CA LEU A 431 -6.08 -8.73 5.09
C LEU A 431 -6.58 -8.90 6.52
N VAL A 432 -5.99 -9.86 7.23
CA VAL A 432 -6.24 -10.11 8.66
C VAL A 432 -5.05 -9.57 9.45
N SER A 433 -5.30 -8.53 10.23
CA SER A 433 -4.32 -7.84 11.08
C SER A 433 -4.56 -8.14 12.55
N ARG A 434 -3.63 -8.86 13.17
CA ARG A 434 -3.73 -9.37 14.54
C ARG A 434 -2.90 -8.50 15.47
N ARG A 435 -3.42 -8.16 16.65
CA ARG A 435 -2.67 -7.39 17.66
C ARG A 435 -2.99 -7.94 19.06
N ARG A 436 -1.92 -8.20 19.81
CA ARG A 436 -2.00 -8.51 21.24
C ARG A 436 -2.15 -7.20 22.04
N PRO A 437 -2.77 -7.22 23.22
CA PRO A 437 -2.82 -6.06 24.10
C PRO A 437 -1.41 -5.60 24.48
N LEU A 438 -1.24 -4.29 24.67
CA LEU A 438 -0.06 -3.73 25.34
C LEU A 438 -0.02 -4.22 26.80
N LYS A 439 1.12 -4.04 27.49
CA LYS A 439 1.31 -4.58 28.86
C LYS A 439 0.19 -4.24 29.87
N ASP A 440 -0.53 -3.13 29.65
CA ASP A 440 -1.64 -2.66 30.50
C ASP A 440 -3.03 -2.81 29.84
N GLY A 441 -3.12 -3.49 28.69
CA GLY A 441 -4.36 -3.70 27.96
C GLY A 441 -4.99 -5.07 28.20
N HIS A 442 -6.30 -5.19 28.01
CA HIS A 442 -7.05 -6.44 28.15
C HIS A 442 -7.72 -6.92 26.86
N THR A 443 -7.53 -6.20 25.75
CA THR A 443 -8.23 -6.44 24.50
C THR A 443 -7.28 -6.90 23.40
N TYR A 444 -7.48 -8.11 22.91
CA TYR A 444 -6.87 -8.59 21.67
C TYR A 444 -7.70 -8.14 20.48
N VAL A 445 -7.04 -7.86 19.36
CA VAL A 445 -7.69 -7.36 18.15
C VAL A 445 -7.34 -8.24 16.96
N VAL A 446 -8.35 -8.62 16.19
CA VAL A 446 -8.21 -9.29 14.89
C VAL A 446 -9.03 -8.50 13.89
N ALA A 447 -8.40 -7.57 13.17
CA ALA A 447 -9.06 -6.71 12.20
C ALA A 447 -9.01 -7.29 10.79
N VAL A 448 -10.08 -7.10 10.04
CA VAL A 448 -10.30 -7.70 8.72
C VAL A 448 -10.79 -6.61 7.77
N ARG A 449 -10.14 -6.53 6.61
CA ARG A 449 -10.59 -5.71 5.49
C ARG A 449 -10.28 -6.38 4.17
N SER A 450 -11.09 -6.14 3.16
CA SER A 450 -10.75 -6.59 1.80
C SER A 450 -9.55 -5.80 1.26
N VAL A 451 -8.71 -6.49 0.50
CA VAL A 451 -7.57 -5.91 -0.19
C VAL A 451 -7.54 -6.38 -1.65
N ILE A 452 -7.14 -5.49 -2.54
CA ILE A 452 -6.94 -5.83 -3.95
C ILE A 452 -5.51 -6.37 -4.09
N LEU A 453 -5.41 -7.62 -4.53
CA LEU A 453 -4.12 -8.28 -4.75
C LEU A 453 -4.00 -8.65 -6.24
N PRO A 454 -3.07 -8.03 -6.99
CA PRO A 454 -2.93 -8.32 -8.43
C PRO A 454 -2.60 -9.77 -8.76
N SER A 455 -1.99 -10.51 -7.82
CA SER A 455 -1.72 -11.95 -7.98
C SER A 455 -2.97 -12.83 -7.83
N VAL A 456 -4.09 -12.28 -7.36
CA VAL A 456 -5.38 -12.98 -7.20
C VAL A 456 -6.51 -12.11 -7.77
N PRO A 457 -6.53 -11.93 -9.11
CA PRO A 457 -7.56 -11.14 -9.78
C PRO A 457 -8.96 -11.77 -9.63
N PRO A 458 -10.04 -11.00 -9.83
CA PRO A 458 -11.40 -11.55 -9.83
C PRO A 458 -11.56 -12.66 -10.87
N SER A 459 -12.13 -13.80 -10.46
CA SER A 459 -12.42 -14.93 -11.34
C SER A 459 -13.85 -14.85 -11.88
N PRO A 460 -14.11 -15.18 -13.17
CA PRO A 460 -15.48 -15.21 -13.72
C PRO A 460 -16.43 -16.20 -13.01
N GLN A 461 -15.86 -17.18 -12.31
CA GLN A 461 -16.57 -18.20 -11.55
C GLN A 461 -17.20 -17.63 -10.26
N TYR A 462 -16.62 -16.56 -9.70
CA TYR A 462 -17.03 -15.99 -8.42
C TYR A 462 -17.45 -14.52 -8.56
N VAL A 463 -18.25 -14.04 -7.62
CA VAL A 463 -18.52 -12.62 -7.43
C VAL A 463 -17.66 -12.09 -6.27
N ARG A 464 -16.65 -11.29 -6.61
CA ARG A 464 -15.71 -10.69 -5.64
C ARG A 464 -16.46 -9.75 -4.71
N SER A 465 -16.50 -10.11 -3.43
CA SER A 465 -17.15 -9.33 -2.37
C SER A 465 -16.13 -8.55 -1.54
N GLU A 466 -16.57 -7.43 -0.97
CA GLU A 466 -15.71 -6.52 -0.21
C GLU A 466 -16.18 -6.36 1.24
N ILE A 467 -15.22 -6.38 2.16
CA ILE A 467 -15.40 -6.06 3.58
C ILE A 467 -14.67 -4.74 3.83
N ALA A 468 -15.42 -3.67 4.11
CA ALA A 468 -14.83 -2.37 4.44
C ALA A 468 -14.13 -2.40 5.81
N CYS A 469 -14.80 -2.93 6.82
CA CYS A 469 -14.26 -3.10 8.17
C CYS A 469 -15.01 -4.22 8.89
N ALA A 470 -14.29 -5.25 9.32
CA ALA A 470 -14.81 -6.27 10.22
C ALA A 470 -13.73 -6.79 11.16
N GLY A 471 -14.12 -7.62 12.13
CA GLY A 471 -13.15 -8.36 12.93
C GLY A 471 -13.59 -8.61 14.35
N PHE A 472 -12.65 -9.14 15.15
CA PHE A 472 -12.88 -9.53 16.53
C PHE A 472 -12.16 -8.59 17.50
N LEU A 473 -12.88 -8.16 18.53
CA LEU A 473 -12.34 -7.59 19.76
C LEU A 473 -12.56 -8.60 20.88
N ILE A 474 -11.48 -9.07 21.49
CA ILE A 474 -11.54 -10.13 22.51
C ILE A 474 -11.05 -9.54 23.81
N HIS A 475 -11.98 -9.29 24.73
CA HIS A 475 -11.73 -8.64 26.00
C HIS A 475 -11.68 -9.67 27.13
N ALA A 476 -10.61 -9.69 27.91
CA ALA A 476 -10.51 -10.52 29.10
C ALA A 476 -11.47 -10.01 30.20
N THR A 477 -12.43 -10.83 30.61
CA THR A 477 -13.34 -10.51 31.73
C THR A 477 -12.91 -11.19 33.03
N GLY A 478 -12.06 -12.20 32.94
CA GLY A 478 -11.47 -12.92 34.08
C GLY A 478 -10.32 -13.82 33.63
N SER A 479 -9.79 -14.64 34.54
CA SER A 479 -8.70 -15.59 34.22
C SER A 479 -9.15 -16.75 33.32
N SER A 480 -10.44 -17.10 33.37
CA SER A 480 -11.03 -18.23 32.63
C SER A 480 -12.23 -17.84 31.77
N SER A 481 -12.49 -16.55 31.59
CA SER A 481 -13.59 -16.04 30.78
C SER A 481 -13.20 -14.81 29.96
N CYS A 482 -13.84 -14.67 28.80
CA CYS A 482 -13.68 -13.51 27.95
C CYS A 482 -14.98 -13.14 27.23
N THR A 483 -15.00 -11.91 26.74
CA THR A 483 -16.03 -11.42 25.83
C THR A 483 -15.44 -11.34 24.43
N VAL A 484 -16.08 -11.99 23.46
CA VAL A 484 -15.70 -11.99 22.05
C VAL A 484 -16.71 -11.15 21.28
N SER A 485 -16.33 -9.95 20.88
CA SER A 485 -17.15 -9.05 20.06
C SER A 485 -16.73 -9.16 18.60
N TYR A 486 -17.65 -9.56 17.73
CA TYR A 486 -17.45 -9.50 16.28
C TYR A 486 -18.16 -8.27 15.73
N LEU A 487 -17.43 -7.38 15.06
CA LEU A 487 -18.01 -6.21 14.39
C LEU A 487 -17.91 -6.39 12.88
N ASN A 488 -18.91 -5.93 12.14
CA ASN A 488 -18.92 -5.92 10.68
C ASN A 488 -19.68 -4.69 10.17
N GLN A 489 -19.08 -3.97 9.23
CA GLN A 489 -19.67 -2.84 8.54
C GLN A 489 -20.17 -3.30 7.16
N ILE A 490 -21.48 -3.19 6.93
CA ILE A 490 -22.16 -3.69 5.73
C ILE A 490 -22.61 -2.50 4.87
N SER A 491 -22.26 -2.51 3.58
CA SER A 491 -22.69 -1.47 2.64
C SER A 491 -24.11 -1.70 2.10
N ALA A 492 -24.80 -0.63 1.69
CA ALA A 492 -26.16 -0.68 1.16
C ALA A 492 -26.37 -1.56 -0.08
N SER A 493 -25.32 -1.90 -0.83
CA SER A 493 -25.43 -2.85 -1.96
C SER A 493 -25.86 -4.27 -1.53
N ILE A 494 -25.70 -4.61 -0.25
CA ILE A 494 -26.02 -5.91 0.34
C ILE A 494 -27.26 -5.83 1.24
N LEU A 495 -27.81 -4.64 1.47
CA LEU A 495 -29.02 -4.41 2.27
C LEU A 495 -30.26 -5.15 1.76
N PRO A 496 -30.48 -5.38 0.43
CA PRO A 496 -31.60 -6.20 -0.04
C PRO A 496 -31.56 -7.67 0.41
N TYR A 497 -30.38 -8.20 0.75
CA TYR A 497 -30.22 -9.53 1.32
C TYR A 497 -30.66 -9.59 2.80
N PHE A 498 -30.63 -8.46 3.51
CA PHE A 498 -31.03 -8.34 4.91
C PHE A 498 -32.47 -7.82 5.08
N ALA A 499 -32.95 -6.99 4.15
CA ALA A 499 -34.27 -6.37 4.18
C ALA A 499 -35.42 -7.35 3.87
N GLY A 500 -35.14 -8.55 3.36
CA GLY A 500 -36.16 -9.55 3.02
C GLY A 500 -36.62 -10.46 4.18
N ASN A 501 -35.92 -10.47 5.33
CA ASN A 501 -36.26 -11.40 6.43
C ASN A 501 -35.62 -10.96 7.77
N LEU A 502 -36.09 -9.85 8.35
CA LEU A 502 -35.61 -9.32 9.65
C LEU A 502 -35.61 -10.39 10.78
N GLY A 503 -36.56 -11.34 10.76
CA GLY A 503 -36.61 -12.45 11.73
C GLY A 503 -35.68 -13.64 11.43
N GLY A 504 -35.31 -13.86 10.17
CA GLY A 504 -34.44 -14.98 9.76
C GLY A 504 -32.96 -14.65 9.87
N TRP A 505 -32.60 -13.38 9.68
CA TRP A 505 -31.22 -12.93 9.73
C TRP A 505 -30.62 -12.91 11.13
N SER A 506 -31.38 -12.44 12.14
CA SER A 506 -30.96 -12.51 13.55
C SER A 506 -30.65 -13.94 13.96
N LYS A 507 -31.50 -14.89 13.54
CA LYS A 507 -31.34 -16.31 13.86
C LYS A 507 -30.09 -16.91 13.21
N SER A 508 -29.80 -16.58 11.95
CA SER A 508 -28.55 -17.02 11.29
C SER A 508 -27.29 -16.48 11.98
N ILE A 509 -27.34 -15.21 12.43
CA ILE A 509 -26.25 -14.60 13.22
C ILE A 509 -26.09 -15.31 14.57
N GLU A 510 -27.20 -15.56 15.26
CA GLU A 510 -27.23 -16.26 16.55
C GLU A 510 -26.69 -17.68 16.44
N ASP A 511 -27.11 -18.44 15.43
CA ASP A 511 -26.64 -19.81 15.18
C ASP A 511 -25.13 -19.83 14.90
N THR A 512 -24.64 -18.88 14.09
CA THR A 512 -23.20 -18.74 13.81
C THR A 512 -22.42 -18.33 15.07
N ALA A 513 -22.98 -17.43 15.89
CA ALA A 513 -22.39 -17.01 17.14
C ALA A 513 -22.35 -18.14 18.18
N ALA A 514 -23.38 -18.97 18.25
CA ALA A 514 -23.43 -20.16 19.10
C ALA A 514 -22.39 -21.20 18.66
N SER A 515 -22.26 -21.46 17.35
CA SER A 515 -21.22 -22.35 16.81
C SER A 515 -19.80 -21.85 17.12
N CYS A 516 -19.58 -20.53 17.03
CA CYS A 516 -18.33 -19.89 17.44
C CYS A 516 -18.01 -20.12 18.93
N ILE A 517 -19.00 -19.93 19.82
CA ILE A 517 -18.84 -20.20 21.26
C ILE A 517 -18.48 -21.67 21.48
N GLN A 518 -19.20 -22.59 20.84
CA GLN A 518 -18.96 -24.03 20.96
C GLN A 518 -17.54 -24.40 20.51
N PHE A 519 -17.11 -23.90 19.35
CA PHE A 519 -15.76 -24.12 18.82
C PHE A 519 -14.65 -23.67 19.78
N ILE A 520 -14.81 -22.51 20.41
CA ILE A 520 -13.83 -22.00 21.38
C ILE A 520 -13.86 -22.82 22.68
N GLU A 521 -15.06 -23.14 23.20
CA GLU A 521 -15.21 -23.87 24.46
C GLU A 521 -14.78 -25.34 24.33
N SER A 522 -14.94 -25.97 23.15
CA SER A 522 -14.61 -27.38 22.89
C SER A 522 -13.15 -27.65 22.51
N ALA A 523 -12.33 -26.62 22.28
CA ALA A 523 -10.92 -26.81 21.93
C ALA A 523 -10.16 -27.47 23.10
N THR A 524 -9.48 -28.59 22.83
CA THR A 524 -8.64 -29.29 23.83
C THR A 524 -7.28 -28.60 23.97
N ASP A 525 -6.77 -28.52 25.21
CA ASP A 525 -5.49 -27.85 25.50
C ASP A 525 -4.27 -28.59 24.88
N ASP A 526 -4.38 -29.89 24.61
CA ASP A 526 -3.30 -30.73 24.07
C ASP A 526 -2.92 -30.39 22.61
N GLY A 527 -3.81 -29.77 21.83
CA GLY A 527 -3.51 -29.31 20.48
C GLY A 527 -2.72 -27.99 20.41
N LEU A 528 -2.43 -27.38 21.57
CA LEU A 528 -1.72 -26.09 21.68
C LEU A 528 -0.27 -26.21 22.14
N ILE A 529 0.16 -27.36 22.68
CA ILE A 529 1.52 -27.56 23.18
C ILE A 529 2.54 -27.72 22.03
N SER A 530 2.10 -27.99 20.79
CA SER A 530 2.99 -28.08 19.63
C SER A 530 3.27 -26.72 18.94
N ILE A 531 2.79 -25.59 19.47
CA ILE A 531 2.87 -24.26 18.84
C ILE A 531 3.23 -23.14 19.84
N LEU A 532 3.52 -23.47 21.11
CA LEU A 532 4.30 -22.61 22.01
C LEU A 532 5.77 -22.98 21.86
#